data_AF-A0A060BSG1-F1
#
_entry.id   AF-A0A060BSG1-F1
#
_cell.length_a   1.000
_cell.length_b   1.000
_cell.length_c   1.000
_cell.angle_alpha   90.00
_cell.angle_beta   90.00
_cell.angle_gamma   90.00
#
_symmetry.space_group_name_H-M   'P 1'
#
loop_
_entity.id
_entity.type
_entity.pdbx_description
1 polymer ?
#
loop_
_entity_poly.entity_id
_entity_poly.type
_entity_poly.pdbx_seq_one_letter_code
_entity_poly.pdbx_strand_id
1 'polypeptide(L)'
;DDSNGNFVLVADSVEGPWKGPYWIAGAEGIDPDIFEDRDGAVYWTQTRPARRPQWEGQTEIWTQRIDTDSWSLVDDADGQGPYGKVVLWRGYGVEAVWAEGPHLYRIGDYVYLLTAEGGTSRDHSEMAMRVESVGSFGGAIRDF
;
A
#
# COMPACT_ATOMS: atom_id res chain seq x y z
N ASP A 1 -16.46 4.32 -15.81
CA ASP A 1 -17.09 3.95 -14.54
C ASP A 1 -16.22 4.60 -13.49
N ASP A 2 -16.63 5.81 -13.11
CA ASP A 2 -15.76 6.82 -12.50
C ASP A 2 -15.81 6.62 -10.99
N SER A 3 -15.21 5.52 -10.52
CA SER A 3 -15.21 5.19 -9.11
C SER A 3 -14.55 6.32 -8.32
N ASN A 4 -15.35 7.14 -7.65
CA ASN A 4 -14.91 8.09 -6.62
C ASN A 4 -14.40 7.32 -5.39
N GLY A 5 -13.40 6.46 -5.59
CA GLY A 5 -12.90 5.46 -4.65
C GLY A 5 -12.09 6.08 -3.52
N ASN A 6 -10.76 5.96 -3.58
CA ASN A 6 -9.88 6.45 -2.53
C ASN A 6 -9.38 7.85 -2.88
N PHE A 7 -9.17 8.69 -1.86
CA PHE A 7 -8.75 10.08 -2.04
C PHE A 7 -7.83 10.54 -0.91
N VAL A 8 -7.14 11.65 -1.17
CA VAL A 8 -6.32 12.36 -0.18
C VAL A 8 -6.94 13.73 0.13
N LEU A 9 -6.85 14.12 1.39
CA LEU A 9 -7.01 15.50 1.85
C LEU A 9 -5.69 15.95 2.47
N VAL A 10 -5.29 17.19 2.21
CA VAL A 10 -4.04 17.75 2.76
C VAL A 10 -4.30 19.05 3.52
N ALA A 11 -3.55 19.28 4.58
CA ALA A 11 -3.56 20.51 5.34
C ALA A 11 -2.20 20.73 6.01
N ASP A 12 -1.84 22.00 6.23
CA ASP A 12 -0.63 22.35 6.99
C ASP A 12 -0.82 22.18 8.51
N SER A 13 -2.07 22.06 8.97
CA SER A 13 -2.47 21.80 10.36
C SER A 13 -3.60 20.77 10.42
N VAL A 14 -3.69 20.00 11.51
CA VAL A 14 -4.73 18.97 11.69
C VAL A 14 -6.14 19.56 11.72
N GLU A 15 -6.29 20.82 12.14
CA GLU A 15 -7.54 21.56 12.13
C GLU A 15 -7.92 22.13 10.75
N GLY A 16 -7.00 22.07 9.78
CA GLY A 16 -7.19 22.59 8.43
C GLY A 16 -6.62 24.01 8.22
N PRO A 17 -7.02 24.69 7.13
CA PRO A 17 -8.02 24.26 6.14
C PRO A 17 -7.54 23.06 5.32
N TRP A 18 -8.40 22.04 5.19
CA TRP A 18 -8.17 20.87 4.36
C TRP A 18 -8.45 21.17 2.89
N LYS A 19 -7.54 20.74 2.00
CA LYS A 19 -7.64 20.85 0.53
C LYS A 19 -7.87 19.47 -0.07
N GLY A 20 -8.62 19.40 -1.17
CA GLY A 20 -9.04 18.17 -1.84
C GLY A 20 -10.58 18.08 -1.96
N PRO A 21 -11.15 16.88 -2.21
CA PRO A 21 -10.48 15.58 -2.32
C PRO A 21 -9.64 15.47 -3.61
N TYR A 22 -8.42 14.96 -3.46
CA TYR A 22 -7.61 14.53 -4.59
C TYR A 22 -7.90 13.05 -4.83
N TRP A 23 -8.71 12.74 -5.84
CA TRP A 23 -9.11 11.37 -6.16
C TRP A 23 -7.96 10.60 -6.79
N ILE A 24 -7.66 9.41 -6.26
CA ILE A 24 -6.54 8.60 -6.74
C ILE A 24 -7.03 7.67 -7.86
N ALA A 25 -6.91 8.13 -9.10
CA ALA A 25 -7.27 7.35 -10.27
C ALA A 25 -6.42 6.06 -10.33
N GLY A 26 -7.07 4.92 -10.50
CA GLY A 26 -6.39 3.62 -10.55
C GLY A 26 -6.11 2.99 -9.19
N ALA A 27 -6.47 3.63 -8.07
CA ALA A 27 -6.52 2.96 -6.77
C ALA A 27 -7.62 1.89 -6.77
N GLU A 28 -7.27 0.68 -6.33
CA GLU A 28 -8.11 -0.51 -6.36
C GLU A 28 -8.25 -1.10 -4.96
N GLY A 29 -9.47 -1.10 -4.43
CA GLY A 29 -9.83 -1.77 -3.17
C GLY A 29 -10.14 -0.81 -2.02
N ILE A 30 -9.77 -1.20 -0.80
CA ILE A 30 -10.03 -0.47 0.46
C ILE A 30 -8.75 -0.38 1.32
N ASP A 31 -8.84 0.31 2.45
CA ASP A 31 -7.75 0.50 3.41
C ASP A 31 -6.48 1.10 2.80
N PRO A 32 -6.57 2.33 2.24
CA PRO A 32 -5.40 2.99 1.72
C PRO A 32 -4.50 3.52 2.85
N ASP A 33 -3.20 3.47 2.61
CA ASP A 33 -2.16 4.06 3.44
C ASP A 33 -1.09 4.74 2.58
N ILE A 34 -0.43 5.75 3.14
CA ILE A 34 0.66 6.48 2.49
C ILE A 34 1.94 6.28 3.30
N PHE A 35 2.99 5.85 2.60
CA PHE A 35 4.32 5.66 3.16
C PHE A 35 5.34 6.54 2.44
N GLU A 36 5.94 7.47 3.18
CA GLU A 36 7.09 8.24 2.73
C GLU A 36 8.38 7.53 3.12
N ASP A 37 9.20 7.22 2.12
CA ASP A 37 10.47 6.53 2.32
C ASP A 37 11.65 7.50 2.48
N ARG A 38 12.80 6.98 2.93
CA ARG A 38 14.02 7.75 3.23
C ARG A 38 14.60 8.52 2.03
N ASP A 39 14.27 8.12 0.81
CA ASP A 39 14.72 8.76 -0.43
C ASP A 39 13.73 9.83 -0.92
N GLY A 40 12.67 10.10 -0.15
CA GLY A 40 11.60 11.04 -0.48
C GLY A 40 10.55 10.46 -1.45
N ALA A 41 10.67 9.19 -1.86
CA ALA A 41 9.61 8.55 -2.63
C ALA A 41 8.41 8.26 -1.72
N VAL A 42 7.21 8.57 -2.22
CA VAL A 42 5.96 8.29 -1.53
C VAL A 42 5.25 7.13 -2.21
N TYR A 43 4.72 6.21 -1.41
CA TYR A 43 4.04 5.00 -1.84
C TYR A 43 2.60 5.00 -1.35
N TRP A 44 1.69 4.72 -2.27
CA TRP A 44 0.30 4.38 -1.98
C TRP A 44 0.22 2.87 -1.78
N THR A 45 -0.29 2.42 -0.62
CA THR A 45 -0.42 1.00 -0.28
C THR A 45 -1.85 0.67 0.09
N GLN A 46 -2.34 -0.48 -0.35
CA GLN A 46 -3.76 -0.79 -0.27
C GLN A 46 -4.04 -2.30 -0.35
N THR A 47 -5.18 -2.75 0.18
CA THR A 47 -5.68 -4.12 -0.06
C THR A 47 -6.71 -4.18 -1.20
N ARG A 48 -6.72 -5.30 -1.93
CA ARG A 48 -7.77 -5.66 -2.89
C ARG A 48 -8.01 -7.18 -2.92
N PRO A 49 -9.13 -7.67 -3.48
CA PRO A 49 -9.24 -9.09 -3.82
C PRO A 49 -8.07 -9.55 -4.69
N ALA A 50 -7.49 -10.71 -4.37
CA ALA A 50 -6.36 -11.22 -5.14
C ALA A 50 -6.78 -11.42 -6.60
N ARG A 51 -5.96 -10.97 -7.56
CA ARG A 51 -6.28 -11.10 -9.00
C ARG A 51 -6.33 -12.55 -9.47
N ARG A 52 -5.63 -13.45 -8.77
CA ARG A 52 -5.59 -14.89 -9.03
C ARG A 52 -5.67 -15.62 -7.69
N PRO A 53 -6.85 -15.68 -7.06
CA PRO A 53 -6.99 -16.29 -5.74
C PRO A 53 -6.80 -17.80 -5.82
N GLN A 54 -6.10 -18.37 -4.85
CA GLN A 54 -5.94 -19.81 -4.68
C GLN A 54 -7.07 -20.42 -3.83
N TRP A 55 -7.76 -19.59 -3.05
CA TRP A 55 -8.91 -19.95 -2.23
C TRP A 55 -9.85 -18.74 -2.09
N GLU A 56 -11.08 -18.98 -1.63
CA GLU A 56 -12.08 -17.94 -1.41
C GLU A 56 -11.66 -16.97 -0.30
N GLY A 57 -11.91 -15.68 -0.49
CA GLY A 57 -11.57 -14.63 0.50
C GLY A 57 -10.10 -14.20 0.49
N GLN A 58 -9.27 -14.73 -0.41
CA GLN A 58 -7.89 -14.27 -0.56
C GLN A 58 -7.83 -12.85 -1.11
N THR A 59 -7.18 -11.96 -0.36
CA THR A 59 -6.84 -10.60 -0.77
C THR A 59 -5.34 -10.48 -0.99
N GLU A 60 -4.91 -9.36 -1.57
CA GLU A 60 -3.50 -9.03 -1.73
C GLU A 60 -3.24 -7.57 -1.37
N ILE A 61 -2.15 -7.35 -0.63
CA ILE A 61 -1.63 -6.02 -0.35
C ILE A 61 -0.73 -5.62 -1.50
N TRP A 62 -1.01 -4.46 -2.09
CA TRP A 62 -0.21 -3.91 -3.17
C TRP A 62 0.25 -2.51 -2.83
N THR A 63 1.37 -2.12 -3.44
CA THR A 63 1.93 -0.77 -3.33
C THR A 63 2.30 -0.24 -4.71
N GLN A 64 2.25 1.08 -4.88
CA GLN A 64 2.72 1.78 -6.07
C GLN A 64 3.19 3.18 -5.66
N ARG A 65 4.20 3.70 -6.34
CA ARG A 65 4.62 5.10 -6.13
C ARG A 65 3.50 6.06 -6.50
N ILE A 66 3.39 7.14 -5.73
CA ILE A 66 2.45 8.24 -5.97
C ILE A 66 3.22 9.56 -6.01
N ASP A 67 2.89 10.40 -6.98
CA ASP A 67 3.34 11.79 -7.05
C ASP A 67 2.42 12.64 -6.15
N THR A 68 3.00 13.30 -5.14
CA THR A 68 2.25 14.12 -4.16
C THR A 68 1.93 15.53 -4.65
N ASP A 69 2.55 15.99 -5.73
CA ASP A 69 2.20 17.27 -6.36
C ASP A 69 0.92 17.11 -7.19
N SER A 70 0.81 15.98 -7.92
CA SER A 70 -0.33 15.68 -8.78
C SER A 70 -1.36 14.70 -8.19
N TRP A 71 -1.04 14.07 -7.05
CA TRP A 71 -1.81 12.98 -6.43
C TRP A 71 -2.18 11.86 -7.41
N SER A 72 -1.22 11.49 -8.26
CA SER A 72 -1.38 10.48 -9.31
C SER A 72 -0.40 9.34 -9.11
N LEU A 73 -0.87 8.10 -9.32
CA LEU A 73 0.01 6.94 -9.32
C LEU A 73 1.02 7.05 -10.47
N VAL A 74 2.29 6.77 -10.19
CA VAL A 74 3.38 6.90 -11.16
C VAL A 74 3.56 5.59 -11.92
N ASP A 75 3.69 5.63 -13.25
CA ASP A 75 3.93 4.46 -14.11
C ASP A 75 5.43 4.29 -14.51
N ASP A 76 5.80 3.11 -15.05
CA ASP A 76 7.15 2.52 -15.25
C ASP A 76 8.18 3.24 -16.16
N ALA A 77 8.12 4.55 -16.34
CA ALA A 77 8.96 5.24 -17.33
C ALA A 77 10.43 5.55 -16.92
N ASP A 78 10.77 5.64 -15.63
CA ASP A 78 11.96 6.41 -15.19
C ASP A 78 13.08 5.63 -14.44
N GLY A 79 12.99 4.31 -14.30
CA GLY A 79 14.11 3.46 -13.86
C GLY A 79 14.52 3.48 -12.36
N GLN A 80 13.74 4.11 -11.47
CA GLN A 80 13.97 4.26 -10.01
C GLN A 80 13.14 3.30 -9.11
N GLY A 81 12.93 2.05 -9.55
CA GLY A 81 12.17 1.03 -8.78
C GLY A 81 11.01 0.46 -9.59
N PRO A 82 10.15 -0.40 -8.99
CA PRO A 82 8.92 -0.81 -9.63
C PRO A 82 7.89 0.31 -9.53
N TYR A 83 7.40 0.78 -10.66
CA TYR A 83 6.35 1.81 -10.71
C TYR A 83 5.00 1.20 -11.13
N GLY A 84 4.95 -0.07 -11.50
CA GLY A 84 3.70 -0.82 -11.50
C GLY A 84 3.21 -1.15 -10.07
N LYS A 85 1.95 -1.59 -9.97
CA LYS A 85 1.41 -2.14 -8.71
C LYS A 85 2.16 -3.42 -8.33
N VAL A 86 3.00 -3.35 -7.30
CA VAL A 86 3.72 -4.50 -6.75
C VAL A 86 2.88 -5.15 -5.66
N VAL A 87 2.70 -6.47 -5.71
CA VAL A 87 2.03 -7.22 -4.64
C VAL A 87 3.05 -7.58 -3.57
N LEU A 88 2.88 -7.05 -2.37
CA LEU A 88 3.78 -7.28 -1.23
C LEU A 88 3.40 -8.54 -0.45
N TRP A 89 2.10 -8.83 -0.36
CA TRP A 89 1.59 -9.84 0.57
C TRP A 89 0.24 -10.42 0.15
N ARG A 90 -0.01 -11.68 0.50
CA ARG A 90 -1.26 -12.41 0.21
C ARG A 90 -1.81 -13.21 1.39
N GLY A 91 -1.40 -12.86 2.62
CA GLY A 91 -1.75 -13.60 3.82
C GLY A 91 -0.61 -14.47 4.36
N TYR A 92 -0.59 -14.71 5.67
CA TYR A 92 0.46 -15.49 6.37
C TYR A 92 0.57 -16.95 5.94
N GLY A 93 -0.49 -17.54 5.39
CA GLY A 93 -0.48 -18.95 5.03
C GLY A 93 -1.56 -19.36 4.03
N VAL A 94 -1.62 -20.66 3.79
CA VAL A 94 -2.69 -21.29 3.00
C VAL A 94 -4.02 -21.06 3.71
N GLU A 95 -5.05 -20.68 2.95
CA GLU A 95 -6.38 -20.34 3.47
C GLU A 95 -6.43 -19.08 4.37
N ALA A 96 -5.36 -18.27 4.41
CA ALA A 96 -5.43 -16.96 5.03
C ALA A 96 -6.38 -16.04 4.24
N VAL A 97 -7.33 -15.41 4.92
CA VAL A 97 -8.35 -14.57 4.30
C VAL A 97 -8.28 -13.15 4.83
N TRP A 98 -8.72 -12.22 3.98
CA TRP A 98 -8.91 -10.81 4.34
C TRP A 98 -7.65 -10.16 4.92
N ALA A 99 -6.50 -10.36 4.26
CA ALA A 99 -5.33 -9.49 4.47
C ALA A 99 -5.71 -8.06 4.09
N GLU A 100 -5.71 -7.16 5.06
CA GLU A 100 -6.27 -5.81 4.98
C GLU A 100 -5.50 -4.85 5.89
N GLY A 101 -5.94 -3.59 5.99
CA GLY A 101 -5.31 -2.57 6.84
C GLY A 101 -3.78 -2.44 6.71
N PRO A 102 -3.21 -2.31 5.49
CA PRO A 102 -1.76 -2.31 5.33
C PRO A 102 -1.14 -1.00 5.82
N HIS A 103 -0.05 -1.10 6.57
CA HIS A 103 0.78 0.05 6.94
C HIS A 103 2.26 -0.26 6.80
N LEU A 104 3.01 0.61 6.12
CA LEU A 104 4.46 0.48 5.95
C LEU A 104 5.21 1.39 6.94
N TYR A 105 6.25 0.86 7.57
CA TYR A 105 7.10 1.62 8.49
C TYR A 105 8.58 1.31 8.27
N ARG A 106 9.42 2.34 8.23
CA ARG A 106 10.87 2.16 8.24
C ARG A 106 11.41 2.15 9.66
N ILE A 107 12.21 1.13 9.99
CA ILE A 107 12.96 1.04 11.24
C ILE A 107 14.39 0.60 10.91
N GLY A 108 15.33 1.55 10.98
CA GLY A 108 16.72 1.32 10.57
C GLY A 108 16.79 0.89 9.11
N ASP A 109 17.49 -0.23 8.86
CA ASP A 109 17.67 -0.79 7.52
C ASP A 109 16.54 -1.72 7.06
N TYR A 110 15.41 -1.72 7.76
CA TYR A 110 14.26 -2.53 7.39
C TYR A 110 13.04 -1.65 7.11
N VAL A 111 12.23 -2.10 6.14
CA VAL A 111 10.84 -1.67 5.99
C VAL A 111 9.95 -2.80 6.46
N TYR A 112 9.05 -2.50 7.38
CA TYR A 112 8.05 -3.39 7.92
C TYR A 112 6.72 -3.11 7.23
N LEU A 113 5.98 -4.15 6.88
CA LEU A 113 4.58 -4.05 6.52
C LEU A 113 3.77 -4.72 7.64
N LEU A 114 2.86 -3.96 8.23
CA LEU A 114 1.83 -4.44 9.16
C LEU A 114 0.52 -4.60 8.40
N THR A 115 -0.24 -5.64 8.71
CA THR A 115 -1.55 -5.91 8.12
C THR A 115 -2.47 -6.59 9.13
N ALA A 116 -3.77 -6.37 9.02
CA ALA A 116 -4.77 -7.22 9.67
C ALA A 116 -5.11 -8.44 8.78
N GLU A 117 -5.47 -9.57 9.39
CA GLU A 117 -5.94 -10.80 8.71
C GLU A 117 -7.08 -11.46 9.51
N GLY A 118 -7.91 -12.27 8.85
CA GLY A 118 -9.01 -12.99 9.49
C GLY A 118 -10.27 -12.16 9.75
N GLY A 119 -10.23 -10.88 9.36
CA GLY A 119 -11.36 -9.95 9.39
C GLY A 119 -11.66 -9.42 10.79
N THR A 120 -12.47 -8.36 10.87
CA THR A 120 -12.72 -7.59 12.10
C THR A 120 -13.56 -8.29 13.20
N SER A 121 -13.62 -9.63 13.17
CA SER A 121 -14.39 -10.43 14.13
C SER A 121 -13.48 -11.31 14.99
N ARG A 122 -13.90 -12.53 15.31
CA ARG A 122 -13.22 -13.41 16.26
C ARG A 122 -11.86 -13.92 15.78
N ASP A 123 -11.66 -13.97 14.47
CA ASP A 123 -10.43 -14.45 13.85
C ASP A 123 -9.45 -13.31 13.54
N HIS A 124 -9.73 -12.08 13.99
CA HIS A 124 -8.88 -10.91 13.81
C HIS A 124 -7.48 -11.18 14.34
N SER A 125 -6.50 -10.94 13.48
CA SER A 125 -5.08 -11.05 13.81
C SER A 125 -4.28 -9.93 13.14
N GLU A 126 -3.15 -9.57 13.76
CA GLU A 126 -2.20 -8.60 13.22
C GLU A 126 -0.92 -9.32 12.80
N MET A 127 -0.50 -9.10 11.57
CA MET A 127 0.70 -9.67 10.99
C MET A 127 1.75 -8.59 10.77
N ALA A 128 3.02 -8.97 10.91
CA ALA A 128 4.14 -8.11 10.59
C ALA A 128 5.18 -8.90 9.79
N MET A 129 5.56 -8.37 8.63
CA MET A 129 6.69 -8.86 7.84
C MET A 129 7.63 -7.70 7.54
N ARG A 130 8.86 -8.02 7.14
CA ARG A 130 9.87 -7.01 6.83
C ARG A 130 10.77 -7.44 5.68
N VAL A 131 11.31 -6.45 5.00
CA VAL A 131 12.37 -6.60 4.00
C VAL A 131 13.55 -5.72 4.40
N GLU A 132 14.77 -6.23 4.20
CA GLU A 132 15.96 -5.39 4.29
C GLU A 132 15.96 -4.38 3.13
N SER A 133 16.12 -3.10 3.45
CA SER A 133 16.03 -1.98 2.53
C SER A 133 17.03 -0.93 2.98
N VAL A 134 18.33 -1.22 2.82
CA VAL A 134 19.44 -0.30 3.16
C VAL A 134 19.41 0.94 2.26
N GLY A 135 19.06 0.77 0.99
CA GLY A 135 18.82 1.85 0.03
C GLY A 135 17.38 2.37 0.11
N SER A 136 16.66 2.28 -1.00
CA SER A 136 15.24 2.62 -1.07
C SER A 136 14.34 1.39 -0.94
N PHE A 137 13.09 1.61 -0.56
CA PHE A 137 12.04 0.60 -0.53
C PHE A 137 11.80 0.06 -1.94
N GLY A 138 11.67 0.95 -2.94
CA GLY A 138 11.54 0.56 -4.34
C GLY A 138 12.69 -0.33 -4.83
N GLY A 139 13.93 -0.10 -4.37
CA GLY A 139 15.05 -0.99 -4.66
C GLY A 139 14.89 -2.38 -4.02
N ALA A 140 14.35 -2.45 -2.81
CA ALA A 140 14.17 -3.70 -2.06
C ALA A 140 13.03 -4.58 -2.60
N ILE A 141 12.01 -3.99 -3.22
CA ILE A 141 10.84 -4.71 -3.76
C ILE A 141 10.87 -4.89 -5.28
N ARG A 142 11.99 -4.58 -5.95
CA ARG A 142 12.10 -4.57 -7.41
C ARG A 142 11.81 -5.92 -8.07
N ASP A 143 12.12 -7.02 -7.37
CA ASP A 143 12.02 -8.38 -7.89
C ASP A 143 10.83 -9.18 -7.30
N PHE A 144 9.90 -8.49 -6.64
CA PHE A 144 8.68 -9.10 -6.09
C PHE A 144 7.67 -9.49 -7.18
#